data_AF-A0AA41MLW8-F1
#
_entry.id   AF-A0AA41MLW8-F1
#
_cell.length_a   1.000
_cell.length_b   1.000
_cell.length_c   1.000
_cell.angle_alpha   90.00
_cell.angle_beta   90.00
_cell.angle_gamma   90.00
#
_symmetry.space_group_name_H-M   'P 1'
#
loop_
_entity.id
_entity.type
_entity.pdbx_description
1 polymer ?
#
loop_
_entity_poly.entity_id
_entity_poly.type
_entity_poly.pdbx_seq_one_letter_code
_entity_poly.pdbx_strand_id
1 'polypeptide(L)'
;MTLGHSSEQRDGAAEGRRWVDVDTPVLGDAPPPTTFQGLPRAGHSDLGHPVLRDPAQEIPGDSRSLDAVHPKAQSRQPAGPAPDPGGRASDARPALGVASALSQVPAKELDRFVQHHLTPSPQFQEQVKRAIDATLRCLRETCAYKPSRVIKGGSFGRGTNLRGGCDAELILFLNCFSDFKDQGPRRAEIVKEMRTQVESWWQDPVPGLRLTLPEQNGPSAGHFRLVSADPESWVDVSLLPAFDAVGQLGSDAKPQPQVYRTLLNSGGRDGEHAACFAQLRRDFVNRSPTKLKNLILLVKHWYRHVAAQNEGQAAHTSLPPAYALELLTIFSWEQGCGKDAFSLAQGLRTVLGLIQRHQQLCVFWTVNYGFEDPAVGTFLRGQLGRPRPVILDPADPTWDVGSGTAWHWDVLAREAQTCYHHPCFLEASGRPVQPWEGLVPAKELDRFVQDHLTPSPQFQEQVKRAIDATLRCLRETCAYKPSRVIKGGSFGRGTNLRGGCDAELILFLNCFSDFKDQGPRRAEIVKEMRTQVESWWQDPVPGLRLTLPEQNGPSAGHFRLVSADPESWVDVSLLPAFDAVGEGACAWEGDRDPWGPGARKGATCHPSGASDAPT
;
A
#
# COMPACT_ATOMS: atom_id res chain seq x y z
N MET A 1 -18.20 -48.29 25.49
CA MET A 1 -18.98 -48.02 24.26
C MET A 1 -18.92 -46.51 24.05
N THR A 2 -17.79 -45.93 23.64
CA THR A 2 -17.18 -45.88 22.30
C THR A 2 -18.06 -45.24 21.21
N LEU A 3 -17.45 -44.24 20.54
CA LEU A 3 -17.76 -43.62 19.23
C LEU A 3 -18.65 -42.37 19.28
N GLY A 4 -18.28 -41.22 18.68
CA GLY A 4 -17.12 -40.88 17.86
C GLY A 4 -17.09 -39.39 17.52
N HIS A 5 -15.89 -38.81 17.55
CA HIS A 5 -15.56 -37.48 17.03
C HIS A 5 -15.50 -37.52 15.49
N SER A 6 -15.90 -36.44 14.83
CA SER A 6 -15.38 -36.09 13.50
C SER A 6 -15.08 -34.58 13.48
N SER A 7 -13.80 -34.27 13.40
CA SER A 7 -13.20 -32.95 13.24
C SER A 7 -12.90 -32.72 11.76
N GLU A 8 -13.46 -31.67 11.16
CA GLU A 8 -12.95 -31.12 9.89
C GLU A 8 -12.16 -29.84 10.19
N GLN A 9 -10.83 -29.98 10.17
CA GLN A 9 -9.89 -28.88 10.02
C GLN A 9 -10.03 -28.31 8.60
N ARG A 10 -10.34 -27.01 8.50
CA ARG A 10 -10.06 -26.22 7.30
C ARG A 10 -8.89 -25.29 7.61
N ASP A 11 -7.72 -25.67 7.12
CA ASP A 11 -6.58 -24.78 6.97
C ASP A 11 -6.92 -23.73 5.91
N GLY A 12 -7.08 -22.48 6.35
CA GLY A 12 -7.22 -21.32 5.49
C GLY A 12 -6.03 -20.40 5.69
N ALA A 13 -4.99 -20.56 4.87
CA ALA A 13 -3.90 -19.60 4.77
C ALA A 13 -4.44 -18.27 4.20
N ALA A 14 -4.38 -17.21 5.00
CA ALA A 14 -4.81 -15.87 4.60
C ALA A 14 -3.67 -15.18 3.82
N GLU A 15 -3.69 -15.27 2.49
CA GLU A 15 -2.89 -14.41 1.61
C GLU A 15 -3.51 -13.00 1.55
N GLY A 16 -2.77 -12.01 2.03
CA GLY A 16 -3.15 -10.59 1.99
C GLY A 16 -3.12 -10.03 0.57
N ARG A 17 -4.22 -9.37 0.15
CA ARG A 17 -4.42 -8.82 -1.20
C ARG A 17 -3.99 -7.34 -1.26
N ARG A 18 -3.33 -6.94 -2.36
CA ARG A 18 -2.91 -5.56 -2.67
C ARG A 18 -3.49 -5.15 -4.04
N TRP A 19 -3.65 -3.84 -4.27
CA TRP A 19 -4.26 -3.29 -5.49
C TRP A 19 -3.58 -1.97 -5.90
N VAL A 20 -3.54 -1.66 -7.20
CA VAL A 20 -3.08 -0.38 -7.79
C VAL A 20 -4.01 -0.04 -8.96
N ASP A 21 -4.37 1.24 -9.13
CA ASP A 21 -5.26 1.76 -10.18
C ASP A 21 -4.45 2.64 -11.17
N VAL A 22 -4.66 2.48 -12.49
CA VAL A 22 -3.87 3.16 -13.54
C VAL A 22 -4.75 3.58 -14.73
N ASP A 23 -4.83 4.90 -14.95
CA ASP A 23 -5.27 5.51 -16.21
C ASP A 23 -4.08 5.79 -17.13
N THR A 24 -4.27 5.60 -18.44
CA THR A 24 -3.24 5.76 -19.50
C THR A 24 -3.73 6.69 -20.62
N PRO A 25 -2.84 7.45 -21.29
CA PRO A 25 -3.06 7.87 -22.66
C PRO A 25 -2.08 7.21 -23.66
N VAL A 26 -2.55 7.15 -24.89
CA VAL A 26 -2.14 6.37 -26.08
C VAL A 26 -0.92 6.97 -26.82
N LEU A 27 -0.04 6.13 -27.42
CA LEU A 27 0.29 6.04 -28.88
C LEU A 27 1.57 5.21 -29.16
N GLY A 28 1.58 4.40 -30.22
CA GLY A 28 2.78 4.08 -31.01
C GLY A 28 3.01 2.60 -31.35
N ASP A 29 2.70 2.22 -32.60
CA ASP A 29 2.89 0.90 -33.22
C ASP A 29 4.36 0.42 -33.28
N ALA A 30 4.59 -0.88 -33.06
CA ALA A 30 5.77 -1.63 -33.51
C ALA A 30 5.46 -3.14 -33.68
N PRO A 31 6.10 -3.85 -34.63
CA PRO A 31 5.65 -5.15 -35.19
C PRO A 31 6.08 -6.37 -34.34
N PRO A 32 5.51 -7.57 -34.57
CA PRO A 32 5.69 -8.71 -33.68
C PRO A 32 7.02 -9.46 -33.94
N PRO A 33 7.67 -10.02 -32.91
CA PRO A 33 8.73 -10.99 -33.11
C PRO A 33 8.17 -12.41 -33.19
N THR A 34 8.91 -13.16 -33.99
CA THR A 34 8.74 -14.53 -34.46
C THR A 34 8.75 -15.57 -33.34
N THR A 35 7.91 -16.58 -33.52
CA THR A 35 7.93 -17.91 -32.87
C THR A 35 9.33 -18.50 -32.71
N PHE A 36 9.68 -18.95 -31.50
CA PHE A 36 10.54 -20.12 -31.32
C PHE A 36 10.17 -20.93 -30.07
N GLN A 37 10.09 -22.24 -30.29
CA GLN A 37 9.74 -23.32 -29.37
C GLN A 37 10.90 -23.67 -28.43
N GLY A 38 10.59 -24.22 -27.25
CA GLY A 38 11.55 -25.05 -26.49
C GLY A 38 11.39 -25.06 -24.98
N LEU A 39 10.41 -25.80 -24.46
CA LEU A 39 10.42 -26.31 -23.08
C LEU A 39 11.48 -27.41 -22.93
N PRO A 40 12.08 -27.57 -21.74
CA PRO A 40 11.82 -28.81 -21.02
C PRO A 40 11.52 -28.62 -19.52
N ARG A 41 10.78 -29.61 -19.00
CA ARG A 41 10.29 -29.76 -17.62
C ARG A 41 11.32 -30.43 -16.69
N ALA A 42 11.16 -30.08 -15.41
CA ALA A 42 11.22 -30.88 -14.18
C ALA A 42 12.56 -31.50 -13.72
N GLY A 43 12.91 -31.14 -12.47
CA GLY A 43 13.81 -31.90 -11.59
C GLY A 43 13.46 -31.56 -10.14
N HIS A 44 12.73 -32.46 -9.48
CA HIS A 44 12.54 -32.50 -8.03
C HIS A 44 13.88 -32.83 -7.35
N SER A 45 14.13 -32.24 -6.18
CA SER A 45 14.91 -32.89 -5.12
C SER A 45 14.56 -32.23 -3.78
N ASP A 46 13.80 -33.00 -2.99
CA ASP A 46 13.70 -32.91 -1.54
C ASP A 46 15.10 -32.95 -0.90
N LEU A 47 15.27 -32.26 0.23
CA LEU A 47 16.00 -32.75 1.41
C LEU A 47 15.79 -31.77 2.56
N GLY A 48 15.20 -32.27 3.67
CA GLY A 48 14.84 -31.49 4.84
C GLY A 48 15.81 -31.55 6.02
N HIS A 49 15.52 -30.63 6.96
CA HIS A 49 15.86 -30.58 8.40
C HIS A 49 17.27 -30.18 8.85
N PRO A 50 17.46 -29.70 10.11
CA PRO A 50 16.49 -29.15 11.10
C PRO A 50 16.89 -27.79 11.72
N VAL A 51 15.89 -27.22 12.40
CA VAL A 51 15.90 -26.04 13.27
C VAL A 51 16.70 -26.29 14.56
N LEU A 52 17.61 -25.38 14.91
CA LEU A 52 18.25 -25.30 16.22
C LEU A 52 17.67 -24.10 16.99
N ARG A 53 16.96 -24.42 18.08
CA ARG A 53 16.55 -23.49 19.14
C ARG A 53 17.76 -23.14 19.99
N ASP A 54 17.90 -21.86 20.34
CA ASP A 54 18.87 -21.35 21.31
C ASP A 54 18.18 -21.12 22.68
N PRO A 55 18.67 -21.75 23.78
CA PRO A 55 18.11 -21.57 25.12
C PRO A 55 18.83 -20.45 25.87
N ALA A 56 18.14 -19.33 26.08
CA ALA A 56 18.56 -18.29 27.03
C ALA A 56 17.43 -17.99 28.03
N GLN A 57 17.19 -18.95 28.91
CA GLN A 57 16.55 -18.73 30.21
C GLN A 57 17.35 -19.52 31.23
N GLU A 58 18.20 -18.83 32.00
CA GLU A 58 18.53 -19.23 33.38
C GLU A 58 19.16 -18.05 34.12
N ILE A 59 18.73 -17.88 35.38
CA ILE A 59 19.07 -16.81 36.32
C ILE A 59 20.33 -17.22 37.11
N PRO A 60 21.22 -16.30 37.52
CA PRO A 60 22.53 -16.65 38.06
C PRO A 60 22.53 -16.91 39.57
N GLY A 61 23.34 -17.89 39.99
CA GLY A 61 23.68 -18.18 41.39
C GLY A 61 25.06 -17.63 41.77
N ASP A 62 25.13 -17.11 43.00
CA ASP A 62 26.24 -16.45 43.69
C ASP A 62 27.60 -17.18 43.67
N SER A 63 28.69 -16.39 43.68
CA SER A 63 29.84 -16.63 44.58
C SER A 63 30.76 -15.41 44.70
N ARG A 64 31.27 -15.25 45.92
CA ARG A 64 31.92 -14.07 46.52
C ARG A 64 33.46 -14.09 46.38
N SER A 65 34.02 -12.87 46.43
CA SER A 65 35.25 -12.44 47.15
C SER A 65 36.65 -12.83 46.60
N LEU A 66 37.52 -11.83 46.32
CA LEU A 66 38.60 -11.36 47.21
C LEU A 66 39.57 -10.36 46.51
N ASP A 67 39.74 -9.22 47.17
CA ASP A 67 40.94 -8.40 47.42
C ASP A 67 41.99 -7.95 46.36
N ALA A 68 42.08 -6.62 46.28
CA ALA A 68 43.26 -5.74 46.45
C ALA A 68 44.40 -5.70 45.41
N VAL A 69 44.73 -4.48 44.94
CA VAL A 69 45.93 -3.67 45.29
C VAL A 69 46.08 -2.49 44.31
N HIS A 70 46.21 -1.27 44.84
CA HIS A 70 46.64 -0.04 44.13
C HIS A 70 48.18 0.11 44.12
N PRO A 71 48.73 0.96 43.24
CA PRO A 71 49.51 2.08 43.80
C PRO A 71 49.36 3.47 43.10
N LYS A 72 49.27 4.46 44.00
CA LYS A 72 49.69 5.87 44.03
C LYS A 72 50.25 6.61 42.78
N ALA A 73 49.51 7.67 42.44
CA ALA A 73 49.85 9.09 42.24
C ALA A 73 51.31 9.59 42.18
N GLN A 74 51.56 10.54 41.26
CA GLN A 74 52.45 11.69 41.46
C GLN A 74 51.94 12.94 40.70
N SER A 75 51.96 14.08 41.40
CA SER A 75 51.55 15.42 40.96
C SER A 75 52.68 16.19 40.30
N ARG A 76 52.34 17.20 39.49
CA ARG A 76 53.00 18.53 39.48
C ARG A 76 52.26 19.53 38.57
N GLN A 77 51.90 20.67 39.17
CA GLN A 77 51.63 21.99 38.57
C GLN A 77 52.76 22.94 39.06
N PRO A 78 53.05 24.13 38.48
CA PRO A 78 52.09 25.26 38.41
C PRO A 78 52.25 26.36 37.31
N ALA A 79 51.21 27.22 37.27
CA ALA A 79 51.15 28.69 36.99
C ALA A 79 50.97 29.25 35.54
N GLY A 80 50.00 30.20 35.41
CA GLY A 80 49.42 30.83 34.18
C GLY A 80 50.22 31.97 33.54
N PRO A 81 49.64 33.02 32.88
CA PRO A 81 48.23 33.44 32.72
C PRO A 81 47.73 33.55 31.24
N ALA A 82 46.45 33.88 31.08
CA ALA A 82 45.66 33.94 29.83
C ALA A 82 46.06 35.04 28.83
N PRO A 83 45.58 34.91 27.58
CA PRO A 83 44.89 36.02 26.92
C PRO A 83 43.52 35.61 26.35
N ASP A 84 42.57 36.54 26.46
CA ASP A 84 41.28 36.54 25.77
C ASP A 84 41.49 36.55 24.24
N PRO A 85 40.60 35.95 23.45
CA PRO A 85 39.82 36.83 22.59
C PRO A 85 38.37 36.41 22.43
N GLY A 86 37.48 37.39 22.64
CA GLY A 86 36.16 37.40 22.04
C GLY A 86 36.26 37.28 20.52
N GLY A 87 35.71 36.19 19.99
CA GLY A 87 35.46 35.98 18.58
C GLY A 87 34.23 35.10 18.47
N ARG A 88 33.15 35.64 17.89
CA ARG A 88 31.94 34.90 17.55
C ARG A 88 32.33 33.69 16.70
N ALA A 89 32.37 32.51 17.31
CA ALA A 89 32.44 31.25 16.60
C ALA A 89 31.04 30.98 16.04
N SER A 90 30.90 31.20 14.73
CA SER A 90 29.81 30.64 13.95
C SER A 90 29.76 29.13 14.22
N ASP A 91 28.59 28.62 14.61
CA ASP A 91 28.27 27.19 14.72
C ASP A 91 28.39 26.52 13.34
N ALA A 92 29.62 26.28 12.90
CA ALA A 92 29.91 25.37 11.82
C ALA A 92 29.77 23.95 12.40
N ARG A 93 28.62 23.33 12.12
CA ARG A 93 28.42 21.88 12.30
C ARG A 93 29.62 21.13 11.72
N PRO A 94 30.15 20.08 12.40
CA PRO A 94 31.22 19.28 11.84
C PRO A 94 30.74 18.68 10.51
N ALA A 95 31.52 18.92 9.44
CA ALA A 95 31.31 18.29 8.15
C ALA A 95 31.30 16.76 8.35
N LEU A 96 30.23 16.09 7.93
CA LEU A 96 30.12 14.62 7.94
C LEU A 96 31.41 14.00 7.39
N GLY A 97 32.17 13.33 8.25
CA GLY A 97 33.40 12.65 7.87
C GLY A 97 33.10 11.54 6.87
N VAL A 98 33.61 11.71 5.64
CA VAL A 98 33.79 10.72 4.56
C VAL A 98 33.00 9.41 4.74
N ALA A 99 31.68 9.50 4.62
CA ALA A 99 30.90 8.33 4.25
C ALA A 99 31.42 7.87 2.87
N SER A 100 31.95 6.64 2.79
CA SER A 100 32.44 6.07 1.53
C SER A 100 31.35 6.23 0.46
N ALA A 101 31.68 6.93 -0.63
CA ALA A 101 30.72 7.33 -1.62
C ALA A 101 30.14 6.09 -2.30
N LEU A 102 28.84 5.83 -2.09
CA LEU A 102 28.10 4.74 -2.74
C LEU A 102 28.33 4.70 -4.26
N SER A 103 28.51 5.87 -4.88
CA SER A 103 28.80 6.04 -6.30
C SER A 103 30.10 5.39 -6.77
N GLN A 104 31.02 5.02 -5.88
CA GLN A 104 32.29 4.37 -6.23
C GLN A 104 32.28 2.86 -5.97
N VAL A 105 31.23 2.34 -5.32
CA VAL A 105 31.17 0.93 -4.89
C VAL A 105 30.65 0.06 -6.05
N PRO A 106 31.38 -0.98 -6.49
CA PRO A 106 30.86 -1.90 -7.50
C PRO A 106 29.62 -2.66 -7.02
N ALA A 107 28.69 -2.96 -7.93
CA ALA A 107 27.43 -3.65 -7.63
C ALA A 107 27.61 -4.94 -6.77
N LYS A 108 28.65 -5.72 -7.05
CA LYS A 108 28.97 -6.97 -6.34
C LYS A 108 29.48 -6.79 -4.89
N GLU A 109 29.97 -5.60 -4.55
CA GLU A 109 30.52 -5.28 -3.22
C GLU A 109 29.48 -4.60 -2.32
N LEU A 110 28.25 -4.36 -2.81
CA LEU A 110 27.22 -3.67 -2.04
C LEU A 110 26.87 -4.39 -0.74
N ASP A 111 26.80 -5.72 -0.72
CA ASP A 111 26.57 -6.48 0.51
C ASP A 111 27.67 -6.23 1.55
N ARG A 112 28.94 -6.25 1.12
CA ARG A 112 30.09 -5.93 1.98
C ARG A 112 30.05 -4.48 2.45
N PHE A 113 29.68 -3.56 1.57
CA PHE A 113 29.55 -2.14 1.88
C PHE A 113 28.52 -1.89 2.98
N VAL A 114 27.33 -2.48 2.87
CA VAL A 114 26.28 -2.38 3.91
C VAL A 114 26.81 -2.89 5.27
N GLN A 115 27.48 -4.04 5.27
CA GLN A 115 28.00 -4.65 6.49
C GLN A 115 29.07 -3.78 7.18
N HIS A 116 29.99 -3.19 6.43
CA HIS A 116 31.16 -2.50 7.00
C HIS A 116 30.94 -0.99 7.23
N HIS A 117 30.06 -0.36 6.45
CA HIS A 117 29.90 1.09 6.45
C HIS A 117 28.52 1.57 6.91
N LEU A 118 27.46 0.80 6.68
CA LEU A 118 26.09 1.26 6.96
C LEU A 118 25.53 0.72 8.28
N THR A 119 25.96 -0.46 8.71
CA THR A 119 25.45 -1.11 9.91
C THR A 119 26.12 -0.55 11.17
N PRO A 120 25.37 -0.11 12.20
CA PRO A 120 25.94 0.32 13.47
C PRO A 120 26.69 -0.81 14.19
N SER A 121 27.76 -0.47 14.93
CA SER A 121 28.53 -1.47 15.67
C SER A 121 27.68 -2.16 16.75
N PRO A 122 27.86 -3.47 17.00
CA PRO A 122 27.11 -4.18 18.04
C PRO A 122 27.26 -3.53 19.43
N GLN A 123 28.46 -3.01 19.74
CA GLN A 123 28.74 -2.31 20.99
C GLN A 123 27.87 -1.05 21.14
N PHE A 124 27.81 -0.20 20.11
CA PHE A 124 26.99 1.01 20.15
C PHE A 124 25.50 0.67 20.28
N GLN A 125 25.02 -0.33 19.54
CA GLN A 125 23.63 -0.79 19.66
C GLN A 125 23.28 -1.24 21.08
N GLU A 126 24.18 -1.98 21.73
CA GLU A 126 24.00 -2.43 23.11
C GLU A 126 24.01 -1.25 24.10
N GLN A 127 24.91 -0.27 23.92
CA GLN A 127 24.90 0.94 24.73
C GLN A 127 23.58 1.71 24.60
N VAL A 128 23.05 1.85 23.38
CA VAL A 128 21.75 2.52 23.14
C VAL A 128 20.61 1.74 23.79
N LYS A 129 20.59 0.39 23.72
CA LYS A 129 19.58 -0.42 24.42
C LYS A 129 19.59 -0.17 25.92
N ARG A 130 20.77 -0.21 26.55
CA ARG A 130 20.93 0.07 27.99
C ARG A 130 20.51 1.48 28.35
N ALA A 131 20.84 2.46 27.52
CA ALA A 131 20.44 3.84 27.73
C ALA A 131 18.92 4.00 27.67
N ILE A 132 18.26 3.40 26.67
CA ILE A 132 16.80 3.38 26.58
C ILE A 132 16.20 2.72 27.83
N ASP A 133 16.72 1.57 28.26
CA ASP A 133 16.19 0.88 29.44
C ASP A 133 16.39 1.69 30.72
N ALA A 134 17.50 2.42 30.84
CA ALA A 134 17.76 3.37 31.93
C ALA A 134 16.78 4.56 31.90
N THR A 135 16.55 5.16 30.72
CA THR A 135 15.54 6.21 30.52
C THR A 135 14.15 5.72 30.93
N LEU A 136 13.75 4.52 30.52
CA LEU A 136 12.45 3.96 30.87
C LEU A 136 12.32 3.66 32.37
N ARG A 137 13.41 3.26 33.03
CA ARG A 137 13.46 3.10 34.48
C ARG A 137 13.25 4.44 35.18
N CYS A 138 13.99 5.48 34.79
CA CYS A 138 13.83 6.84 35.28
C CYS A 138 12.36 7.28 35.18
N LEU A 139 11.78 7.23 33.98
CA LEU A 139 10.40 7.69 33.76
C LEU A 139 9.35 6.93 34.60
N ARG A 140 9.60 5.66 34.94
CA ARG A 140 8.69 4.89 35.81
C ARG A 140 8.82 5.27 37.29
N GLU A 141 10.01 5.65 37.72
CA GLU A 141 10.35 5.94 39.12
C GLU A 141 10.08 7.40 39.49
N THR A 142 10.39 8.35 38.59
CA THR A 142 10.41 9.78 38.91
C THR A 142 9.27 10.58 38.29
N CYS A 143 8.72 10.15 37.16
CA CYS A 143 7.67 10.91 36.47
C CYS A 143 6.29 10.69 37.12
N ALA A 144 5.51 11.76 37.23
CA ALA A 144 4.11 11.69 37.65
C ALA A 144 3.25 10.87 36.68
N TYR A 145 3.60 10.91 35.39
CA TYR A 145 2.90 10.23 34.31
C TYR A 145 3.54 8.87 34.02
N LYS A 146 3.03 7.81 34.69
CA LYS A 146 3.57 6.46 34.55
C LYS A 146 3.06 5.76 33.28
N PRO A 147 3.95 5.28 32.39
CA PRO A 147 3.52 4.54 31.22
C PRO A 147 3.01 3.15 31.60
N SER A 148 1.81 2.82 31.13
CA SER A 148 1.23 1.47 31.26
C SER A 148 1.89 0.48 30.28
N ARG A 149 2.33 0.99 29.13
CA ARG A 149 3.00 0.22 28.10
C ARG A 149 3.99 1.10 27.34
N VAL A 150 5.04 0.47 26.81
CA VAL A 150 6.10 1.18 26.07
C VAL A 150 6.43 0.43 24.80
N ILE A 151 6.53 1.16 23.69
CA ILE A 151 7.01 0.64 22.40
C ILE A 151 8.25 1.41 21.97
N LYS A 152 9.28 0.66 21.56
CA LYS A 152 10.51 1.20 20.94
C LYS A 152 10.26 1.27 19.43
N GLY A 153 10.01 2.47 18.92
CA GLY A 153 9.80 2.81 17.51
C GLY A 153 11.01 3.50 16.89
N GLY A 154 10.78 4.34 15.87
CA GLY A 154 11.86 4.93 15.07
C GLY A 154 12.66 3.90 14.26
N SER A 155 13.68 4.36 13.54
CA SER A 155 14.58 3.49 12.78
C SER A 155 15.24 2.43 13.66
N PHE A 156 15.58 2.79 14.91
CA PHE A 156 16.14 1.85 15.88
C PHE A 156 15.15 0.71 16.22
N GLY A 157 13.89 1.03 16.51
CA GLY A 157 12.85 0.04 16.81
C GLY A 157 12.47 -0.84 15.62
N ARG A 158 12.51 -0.27 14.41
CA ARG A 158 12.25 -0.98 13.13
C ARG A 158 13.44 -1.80 12.63
N GLY A 159 14.61 -1.70 13.28
CA GLY A 159 15.84 -2.37 12.83
C GLY A 159 16.36 -1.86 11.50
N THR A 160 16.11 -0.59 11.18
CA THR A 160 16.54 0.10 9.95
C THR A 160 17.47 1.29 10.25
N ASN A 161 18.16 1.25 11.40
CA ASN A 161 19.09 2.27 11.84
C ASN A 161 20.44 2.20 11.09
N LEU A 162 20.89 3.37 10.62
CA LEU A 162 22.19 3.55 9.98
C LEU A 162 23.27 3.93 10.99
N ARG A 163 24.52 3.57 10.68
CA ARG A 163 25.71 4.19 11.28
C ARG A 163 25.78 5.67 10.86
N GLY A 164 26.42 6.54 11.64
CA GLY A 164 26.42 7.97 11.31
C GLY A 164 25.15 8.69 11.79
N GLY A 165 24.57 8.27 12.91
CA GLY A 165 23.33 8.84 13.42
C GLY A 165 22.07 8.05 13.07
N CYS A 166 21.17 7.86 14.05
CA CYS A 166 19.85 7.27 13.84
C CYS A 166 18.80 7.87 14.77
N ASP A 167 17.52 7.60 14.50
CA ASP A 167 16.40 7.96 15.37
C ASP A 167 15.88 6.76 16.15
N ALA A 168 15.46 7.01 17.39
CA ALA A 168 14.71 6.10 18.23
C ALA A 168 13.48 6.82 18.78
N GLU A 169 12.33 6.17 18.75
CA GLU A 169 11.10 6.73 19.32
C GLU A 169 10.70 5.88 20.53
N LEU A 170 10.45 6.52 21.67
CA LEU A 170 9.89 5.88 22.85
C LEU A 170 8.43 6.27 22.96
N ILE A 171 7.55 5.38 22.50
CA ILE A 171 6.11 5.56 22.57
C ILE A 171 5.65 5.10 23.95
N LEU A 172 5.13 6.05 24.73
CA LEU A 172 4.76 5.89 26.13
C LEU A 172 3.24 5.94 26.24
N PHE A 173 2.60 4.79 26.38
CA PHE A 173 1.15 4.72 26.52
C PHE A 173 0.73 5.11 27.93
N LEU A 174 -0.12 6.14 28.04
CA LEU A 174 -0.54 6.71 29.31
C LEU A 174 -2.03 6.50 29.55
N ASN A 175 -2.37 6.02 30.75
CA ASN A 175 -3.77 5.80 31.15
C ASN A 175 -4.57 7.09 31.36
N CYS A 176 -3.92 8.25 31.35
CA CYS A 176 -4.59 9.54 31.44
C CYS A 176 -5.18 10.03 30.11
N PHE A 177 -4.93 9.32 29.00
CA PHE A 177 -5.59 9.55 27.73
C PHE A 177 -6.70 8.50 27.56
N SER A 178 -7.94 8.95 27.36
CA SER A 178 -9.09 8.06 27.12
C SER A 178 -9.43 7.92 25.64
N ASP A 179 -9.06 8.89 24.80
CA ASP A 179 -9.26 8.85 23.36
C ASP A 179 -8.15 9.55 22.55
N PHE A 180 -8.37 9.68 21.24
CA PHE A 180 -7.46 10.38 20.33
C PHE A 180 -7.37 11.89 20.61
N LYS A 181 -8.48 12.55 20.92
CA LYS A 181 -8.58 14.01 21.10
C LYS A 181 -7.95 14.47 22.42
N ASP A 182 -7.96 13.62 23.44
CA ASP A 182 -7.39 13.90 24.76
C ASP A 182 -5.88 14.17 24.76
N GLN A 183 -5.18 13.71 23.73
CA GLN A 183 -3.73 13.81 23.63
C GLN A 183 -3.26 15.26 23.46
N GLY A 184 -3.95 16.05 22.63
CA GLY A 184 -3.49 17.38 22.22
C GLY A 184 -3.19 18.34 23.38
N PRO A 185 -4.17 18.66 24.26
CA PRO A 185 -4.02 19.71 25.26
C PRO A 185 -2.92 19.44 26.30
N ARG A 186 -2.62 18.16 26.60
CA ARG A 186 -1.72 17.76 27.69
C ARG A 186 -0.37 17.22 27.23
N ARG A 187 -0.24 16.81 25.96
CA ARG A 187 0.98 16.15 25.46
C ARG A 187 2.21 17.03 25.65
N ALA A 188 2.14 18.33 25.38
CA ALA A 188 3.29 19.23 25.52
C ALA A 188 3.80 19.34 26.97
N GLU A 189 2.88 19.45 27.94
CA GLU A 189 3.20 19.47 29.38
C GLU A 189 3.86 18.15 29.82
N ILE A 190 3.24 17.02 29.46
CA ILE A 190 3.72 15.68 29.82
C ILE A 190 5.11 15.44 29.23
N VAL A 191 5.32 15.77 27.96
CA VAL A 191 6.62 15.63 27.28
C VAL A 191 7.69 16.47 27.97
N LYS A 192 7.37 17.71 28.32
CA LYS A 192 8.29 18.61 29.02
C LYS A 192 8.70 18.04 30.38
N GLU A 193 7.74 17.58 31.17
CA GLU A 193 7.98 16.93 32.46
C GLU A 193 8.87 15.68 32.30
N MET A 194 8.51 14.77 31.39
CA MET A 194 9.30 13.56 31.13
C MET A 194 10.74 13.90 30.74
N ARG A 195 10.95 14.92 29.90
CA ARG A 195 12.30 15.36 29.53
C ARG A 195 13.07 15.91 30.73
N THR A 196 12.46 16.75 31.56
CA THR A 196 13.08 17.29 32.78
C THR A 196 13.48 16.17 33.74
N GLN A 197 12.67 15.11 33.85
CA GLN A 197 13.02 13.94 34.64
C GLN A 197 14.21 13.18 34.06
N VAL A 198 14.25 12.97 32.74
CA VAL A 198 15.40 12.32 32.08
C VAL A 198 16.68 13.14 32.26
N GLU A 199 16.61 14.46 32.09
CA GLU A 199 17.74 15.37 32.25
C GLU A 199 18.30 15.38 33.68
N SER A 200 17.44 15.52 34.69
CA SER A 200 17.88 15.58 36.08
C SER A 200 18.42 14.23 36.60
N TRP A 201 17.85 13.13 36.10
CA TRP A 201 18.26 11.77 36.48
C TRP A 201 19.55 11.33 35.78
N TRP A 202 19.92 11.93 34.65
CA TRP A 202 21.04 11.45 33.83
C TRP A 202 22.40 11.70 34.52
N GLN A 203 22.85 10.71 35.29
CA GLN A 203 24.13 10.71 36.01
C GLN A 203 25.12 9.72 35.38
N ASP A 204 25.31 9.80 34.05
CA ASP A 204 26.15 8.89 33.25
C ASP A 204 25.85 7.38 33.49
N PRO A 205 24.58 6.94 33.31
CA PRO A 205 24.17 5.57 33.59
C PRO A 205 24.78 4.53 32.64
N VAL A 206 25.35 4.97 31.50
CA VAL A 206 25.93 4.11 30.47
C VAL A 206 27.28 4.67 30.04
N PRO A 207 28.40 4.06 30.49
CA PRO A 207 29.73 4.53 30.15
C PRO A 207 29.94 4.68 28.63
N GLY A 208 30.45 5.85 28.24
CA GLY A 208 30.75 6.17 26.84
C GLY A 208 29.56 6.71 26.04
N LEU A 209 28.40 6.95 26.66
CA LEU A 209 27.29 7.70 26.06
C LEU A 209 27.03 9.01 26.82
N ARG A 210 27.03 10.13 26.09
CA ARG A 210 26.73 11.46 26.64
C ARG A 210 25.33 11.89 26.22
N LEU A 211 24.57 12.40 27.19
CA LEU A 211 23.30 13.07 26.91
C LEU A 211 23.58 14.50 26.43
N THR A 212 22.94 14.87 25.33
CA THR A 212 22.95 16.21 24.77
C THR A 212 21.51 16.64 24.52
N LEU A 213 21.20 17.89 24.85
CA LEU A 213 19.85 18.43 24.77
C LEU A 213 19.84 19.54 23.71
N PRO A 214 19.08 19.39 22.62
CA PRO A 214 18.92 20.47 21.66
C PRO A 214 18.21 21.67 22.32
N GLU A 215 18.53 22.89 21.88
CA GLU A 215 17.98 24.14 22.41
C GLU A 215 16.43 24.15 22.41
N GLN A 216 15.85 24.74 23.46
CA GLN A 216 14.43 24.62 23.81
C GLN A 216 13.44 25.38 22.91
N ASN A 217 13.92 26.15 21.93
CA ASN A 217 13.08 27.03 21.13
C ASN A 217 12.51 26.32 19.89
N GLY A 218 11.51 25.44 20.08
CA GLY A 218 10.75 24.85 18.97
C GLY A 218 9.89 23.62 19.31
N PRO A 219 9.29 22.95 18.30
CA PRO A 219 8.57 21.66 18.43
C PRO A 219 9.39 20.54 19.08
N SER A 220 10.68 20.76 19.27
CA SER A 220 11.70 19.85 19.77
C SER A 220 11.67 19.59 21.29
N ALA A 221 10.55 19.87 21.98
CA ALA A 221 10.45 19.74 23.44
C ALA A 221 10.64 18.30 23.95
N GLY A 222 10.36 17.28 23.14
CA GLY A 222 10.45 15.86 23.54
C GLY A 222 11.68 15.09 23.12
N HIS A 223 12.71 15.76 22.60
CA HIS A 223 13.85 15.08 22.00
C HIS A 223 15.12 15.31 22.81
N PHE A 224 15.93 14.26 22.94
CA PHE A 224 17.28 14.33 23.45
C PHE A 224 18.19 13.45 22.60
N ARG A 225 19.48 13.76 22.58
CA ARG A 225 20.46 13.04 21.77
C ARG A 225 21.46 12.34 22.67
N LEU A 226 21.72 11.07 22.39
CA LEU A 226 22.78 10.29 23.02
C LEU A 226 23.94 10.18 22.02
N VAL A 227 25.11 10.70 22.41
CA VAL A 227 26.32 10.72 21.58
C VAL A 227 27.36 9.78 22.17
N SER A 228 27.96 8.92 21.34
CA SER A 228 29.02 8.02 21.78
C SER A 228 30.39 8.71 21.85
N ALA A 229 31.40 8.00 22.35
CA ALA A 229 32.79 8.46 22.28
C ALA A 229 33.30 8.60 20.82
N ASP A 230 32.76 7.81 19.89
CA ASP A 230 32.89 8.04 18.45
C ASP A 230 31.90 9.15 18.05
N PRO A 231 32.37 10.35 17.67
CA PRO A 231 31.49 11.48 17.36
C PRO A 231 30.61 11.23 16.12
N GLU A 232 30.96 10.25 15.28
CA GLU A 232 30.15 9.81 14.14
C GLU A 232 29.00 8.86 14.55
N SER A 233 28.88 8.52 15.83
CA SER A 233 27.87 7.57 16.32
C SER A 233 26.98 8.22 17.39
N TRP A 234 25.75 8.57 17.00
CA TRP A 234 24.73 9.14 17.89
C TRP A 234 23.33 8.56 17.62
N VAL A 235 22.42 8.76 18.59
CA VAL A 235 20.98 8.47 18.43
C VAL A 235 20.15 9.65 18.93
N ASP A 236 19.21 10.09 18.11
CA ASP A 236 18.18 11.07 18.45
C ASP A 236 16.97 10.33 19.02
N VAL A 237 16.68 10.52 20.31
CA VAL A 237 15.59 9.85 21.02
C VAL A 237 14.41 10.81 21.17
N SER A 238 13.23 10.36 20.74
CA SER A 238 11.97 11.11 20.84
C SER A 238 11.04 10.48 21.87
N LEU A 239 10.57 11.25 22.85
CA LEU A 239 9.56 10.83 23.83
C LEU A 239 8.16 11.14 23.28
N LEU A 240 7.34 10.11 23.09
CA LEU A 240 6.02 10.23 22.45
C LEU A 240 4.90 9.66 23.35
N PRO A 241 4.30 10.48 24.24
CA PRO A 241 3.10 10.11 24.97
C PRO A 241 1.93 9.85 24.02
N ALA A 242 1.29 8.71 24.16
CA ALA A 242 0.23 8.26 23.26
C ALA A 242 -0.96 7.61 24.00
N PHE A 243 -2.13 7.71 23.39
CA PHE A 243 -3.30 6.92 23.77
C PHE A 243 -3.14 5.47 23.27
N ASP A 244 -3.45 4.48 24.12
CA ASP A 244 -3.37 3.07 23.76
C ASP A 244 -4.62 2.61 22.98
N ALA A 245 -4.76 3.07 21.74
CA ALA A 245 -5.92 2.80 20.92
C ALA A 245 -6.08 1.33 20.50
N VAL A 246 -4.97 0.61 20.40
CA VAL A 246 -4.93 -0.78 19.92
C VAL A 246 -4.96 -1.77 21.09
N GLY A 247 -4.44 -1.37 22.26
CA GLY A 247 -4.24 -2.26 23.40
C GLY A 247 -3.19 -3.34 23.13
N GLN A 248 -3.21 -4.39 23.95
CA GLN A 248 -2.34 -5.56 23.76
C GLN A 248 -2.86 -6.43 22.62
N LEU A 249 -2.13 -6.43 21.52
CA LEU A 249 -2.44 -7.24 20.35
C LEU A 249 -1.42 -8.38 20.23
N GLY A 250 -1.91 -9.59 19.97
CA GLY A 250 -1.05 -10.74 19.64
C GLY A 250 -0.32 -10.53 18.31
N SER A 251 0.78 -11.25 18.10
CA SER A 251 1.43 -11.28 16.78
C SER A 251 0.39 -11.68 15.73
N ASP A 252 0.31 -10.92 14.64
CA ASP A 252 -0.52 -11.20 13.46
C ASP A 252 -2.03 -10.95 13.60
N ALA A 253 -2.51 -10.52 14.77
CA ALA A 253 -3.90 -10.11 14.89
C ALA A 253 -4.15 -8.74 14.23
N LYS A 254 -5.21 -8.63 13.44
CA LYS A 254 -5.67 -7.36 12.85
C LYS A 254 -6.43 -6.54 13.91
N PRO A 255 -6.20 -5.22 14.04
CA PRO A 255 -7.01 -4.38 14.92
C PRO A 255 -8.51 -4.43 14.56
N GLN A 256 -9.36 -4.26 15.57
CA GLN A 256 -10.80 -4.13 15.35
C GLN A 256 -11.11 -2.88 14.51
N PRO A 257 -11.99 -2.94 13.49
CA PRO A 257 -12.30 -1.78 12.64
C PRO A 257 -12.79 -0.55 13.43
N GLN A 258 -13.40 -0.77 14.61
CA GLN A 258 -13.83 0.30 15.51
C GLN A 258 -12.68 1.23 15.92
N VAL A 259 -11.45 0.72 16.06
CA VAL A 259 -10.28 1.54 16.38
C VAL A 259 -10.07 2.62 15.32
N TYR A 260 -10.11 2.21 14.05
CA TYR A 260 -9.96 3.12 12.92
C TYR A 260 -11.19 4.02 12.74
N ARG A 261 -12.41 3.54 12.98
CA ARG A 261 -13.60 4.41 12.98
C ARG A 261 -13.48 5.54 14.02
N THR A 262 -13.03 5.22 15.23
CA THR A 262 -12.80 6.24 16.27
C THR A 262 -11.68 7.20 15.88
N LEU A 263 -10.64 6.73 15.20
CA LEU A 263 -9.58 7.58 14.63
C LEU A 263 -10.16 8.55 13.60
N LEU A 264 -10.93 8.06 12.62
CA LEU A 264 -11.55 8.91 11.59
C LEU A 264 -12.51 9.95 12.20
N ASN A 265 -13.27 9.55 13.21
CA ASN A 265 -14.17 10.44 13.95
C ASN A 265 -13.43 11.43 14.86
N SER A 266 -12.12 11.25 15.09
CA SER A 266 -11.33 12.23 15.85
C SER A 266 -11.19 13.54 15.08
N GLY A 267 -11.26 13.49 13.74
CA GLY A 267 -11.06 14.66 12.88
C GLY A 267 -9.62 15.20 12.92
N GLY A 268 -8.67 14.38 13.37
CA GLY A 268 -7.24 14.72 13.39
C GLY A 268 -6.66 14.88 11.99
N ARG A 269 -5.50 15.52 11.92
CA ARG A 269 -4.72 15.66 10.67
C ARG A 269 -4.08 14.33 10.27
N ASP A 270 -3.66 14.22 9.01
CA ASP A 270 -2.92 13.06 8.49
C ASP A 270 -1.79 12.64 9.43
N GLY A 271 -1.88 11.42 9.98
CA GLY A 271 -0.85 10.85 10.85
C GLY A 271 -0.66 11.55 12.20
N GLU A 272 -1.57 12.43 12.63
CA GLU A 272 -1.46 13.13 13.93
C GLU A 272 -1.36 12.16 15.12
N HIS A 273 -2.03 11.00 15.00
CA HIS A 273 -2.07 9.96 16.00
C HIS A 273 -1.20 8.74 15.64
N ALA A 274 -0.27 8.88 14.70
CA ALA A 274 0.60 7.80 14.21
C ALA A 274 1.37 7.07 15.33
N ALA A 275 1.66 7.73 16.46
CA ALA A 275 2.29 7.10 17.62
C ALA A 275 1.42 6.01 18.26
N CYS A 276 0.10 6.11 18.19
CA CYS A 276 -0.84 5.12 18.75
C CYS A 276 -0.72 3.76 18.05
N PHE A 277 -0.27 3.76 16.79
CA PHE A 277 -0.12 2.56 15.95
C PHE A 277 1.34 2.11 15.80
N ALA A 278 2.25 2.66 16.62
CA ALA A 278 3.69 2.42 16.47
C ALA A 278 4.08 0.93 16.59
N GLN A 279 3.37 0.14 17.38
CA GLN A 279 3.60 -1.32 17.43
C GLN A 279 3.37 -1.96 16.06
N LEU A 280 2.22 -1.68 15.42
CA LEU A 280 1.88 -2.24 14.10
C LEU A 280 2.90 -1.82 13.05
N ARG A 281 3.30 -0.54 13.07
CA ARG A 281 4.33 0.00 12.17
C ARG A 281 5.67 -0.69 12.35
N ARG A 282 6.09 -0.84 13.60
CA ARG A 282 7.33 -1.53 13.96
C ARG A 282 7.31 -2.98 13.49
N ASP A 283 6.23 -3.68 13.78
CA ASP A 283 6.08 -5.11 13.50
C ASP A 283 6.01 -5.35 11.98
N PHE A 284 5.36 -4.46 11.22
CA PHE A 284 5.35 -4.51 9.75
C PHE A 284 6.76 -4.51 9.15
N VAL A 285 7.60 -3.54 9.53
CA VAL A 285 8.98 -3.46 9.03
C VAL A 285 9.84 -4.59 9.60
N ASN A 286 9.62 -4.98 10.86
CA ASN A 286 10.45 -5.99 11.51
C ASN A 286 10.31 -7.40 10.92
N ARG A 287 9.18 -7.73 10.29
CA ARG A 287 8.96 -8.98 9.54
C ARG A 287 9.82 -9.11 8.29
N SER A 288 10.39 -8.01 7.80
CA SER A 288 11.23 -8.01 6.60
C SER A 288 12.45 -8.90 6.79
N PRO A 289 12.83 -9.72 5.80
CA PRO A 289 14.08 -10.49 5.83
C PRO A 289 15.30 -9.59 6.03
N THR A 290 16.36 -10.13 6.65
CA THR A 290 17.60 -9.38 6.91
C THR A 290 18.16 -8.72 5.66
N LYS A 291 18.12 -9.41 4.51
CA LYS A 291 18.61 -8.86 3.25
C LYS A 291 17.75 -7.69 2.73
N LEU A 292 16.44 -7.70 2.98
CA LEU A 292 15.57 -6.56 2.72
C LEU A 292 15.87 -5.38 3.63
N LYS A 293 16.15 -5.62 4.91
CA LYS A 293 16.62 -4.55 5.81
C LYS A 293 17.94 -3.93 5.33
N ASN A 294 18.87 -4.75 4.81
CA ASN A 294 20.11 -4.25 4.19
C ASN A 294 19.83 -3.36 2.96
N LEU A 295 18.87 -3.72 2.12
CA LEU A 295 18.44 -2.86 1.01
C LEU A 295 17.83 -1.54 1.52
N ILE A 296 17.02 -1.58 2.58
CA ILE A 296 16.47 -0.36 3.21
C ILE A 296 17.60 0.55 3.70
N LEU A 297 18.63 0.00 4.37
CA LEU A 297 19.80 0.78 4.79
C LEU A 297 20.51 1.43 3.60
N LEU A 298 20.68 0.69 2.49
CA LEU A 298 21.31 1.20 1.28
C LEU A 298 20.52 2.36 0.66
N VAL A 299 19.20 2.23 0.56
CA VAL A 299 18.30 3.29 0.07
C VAL A 299 18.32 4.52 0.98
N LYS A 300 18.27 4.32 2.31
CA LYS A 300 18.36 5.41 3.28
C LYS A 300 19.71 6.14 3.22
N HIS A 301 20.79 5.40 2.98
CA HIS A 301 22.11 5.98 2.82
C HIS A 301 22.20 6.85 1.56
N TRP A 302 21.69 6.36 0.42
CA TRP A 302 21.55 7.17 -0.79
C TRP A 302 20.69 8.42 -0.54
N TYR A 303 19.55 8.27 0.13
CA TYR A 303 18.67 9.39 0.49
C TYR A 303 19.37 10.45 1.34
N ARG A 304 20.16 10.05 2.35
CA ARG A 304 20.95 10.98 3.18
C ARG A 304 22.00 11.74 2.37
N HIS A 305 22.63 11.09 1.40
CA HIS A 305 23.59 11.74 0.51
C HIS A 305 22.92 12.82 -0.33
N VAL A 306 21.75 12.51 -0.91
CA VAL A 306 20.94 13.47 -1.66
C VAL A 306 20.48 14.63 -0.76
N ALA A 307 19.99 14.34 0.44
CA ALA A 307 19.58 15.37 1.39
C ALA A 307 20.72 16.33 1.72
N ALA A 308 21.90 15.80 2.06
CA ALA A 308 23.08 16.59 2.42
C ALA A 308 23.54 17.52 1.27
N GLN A 309 23.44 17.08 0.01
CA GLN A 309 23.78 17.91 -1.15
C GLN A 309 22.81 19.06 -1.39
N ASN A 310 21.58 18.96 -0.87
CA ASN A 310 20.52 19.93 -1.08
C ASN A 310 20.26 20.83 0.14
N GLU A 311 20.99 20.64 1.26
CA GLU A 311 20.86 21.46 2.49
C GLU A 311 21.08 22.97 2.27
N GLY A 312 21.83 23.36 1.23
CA GLY A 312 22.09 24.77 0.88
C GLY A 312 20.99 25.45 0.06
N GLN A 313 20.02 24.72 -0.49
CA GLN A 313 18.92 25.26 -1.29
C GLN A 313 17.72 25.59 -0.37
N ALA A 314 17.91 26.62 0.45
CA ALA A 314 16.94 27.38 1.25
C ALA A 314 15.74 26.62 1.86
N ALA A 315 15.74 26.47 3.19
CA ALA A 315 14.66 26.51 4.20
C ALA A 315 13.18 26.07 3.91
N HIS A 316 12.83 25.63 2.70
CA HIS A 316 11.48 25.38 2.21
C HIS A 316 11.37 24.09 1.37
N THR A 317 12.47 23.40 1.06
CA THR A 317 12.46 22.16 0.27
C THR A 317 12.49 20.92 1.18
N SER A 318 11.34 20.55 1.73
CA SER A 318 11.25 19.30 2.50
C SER A 318 11.21 18.10 1.53
N LEU A 319 12.26 17.28 1.56
CA LEU A 319 12.25 15.95 0.96
C LEU A 319 11.24 15.05 1.70
N PRO A 320 10.70 13.99 1.05
CA PRO A 320 9.78 13.08 1.71
C PRO A 320 10.44 12.38 2.91
N PRO A 321 9.67 12.01 3.94
CA PRO A 321 10.24 11.37 5.12
C PRO A 321 10.97 10.08 4.73
N ALA A 322 12.10 9.80 5.38
CA ALA A 322 12.88 8.57 5.11
C ALA A 322 12.03 7.29 5.23
N TYR A 323 11.00 7.31 6.09
CA TYR A 323 10.04 6.23 6.23
C TYR A 323 9.24 5.92 4.94
N ALA A 324 8.95 6.92 4.11
CA ALA A 324 8.34 6.68 2.79
C ALA A 324 9.24 5.84 1.89
N LEU A 325 10.56 6.03 1.96
CA LEU A 325 11.52 5.22 1.20
C LEU A 325 11.68 3.82 1.80
N GLU A 326 11.55 3.65 3.12
CA GLU A 326 11.46 2.30 3.74
C GLU A 326 10.26 1.53 3.17
N LEU A 327 9.08 2.16 3.16
CA LEU A 327 7.86 1.57 2.62
C LEU A 327 7.94 1.27 1.12
N LEU A 328 8.48 2.21 0.32
CA LEU A 328 8.65 2.00 -1.10
C LEU A 328 9.65 0.86 -1.40
N THR A 329 10.67 0.70 -0.56
CA THR A 329 11.62 -0.42 -0.65
C THR A 329 10.94 -1.75 -0.37
N ILE A 330 10.15 -1.83 0.70
CA ILE A 330 9.35 -3.03 1.02
C ILE A 330 8.41 -3.35 -0.13
N PHE A 331 7.64 -2.38 -0.61
CA PHE A 331 6.75 -2.55 -1.76
C PHE A 331 7.49 -3.09 -2.99
N SER A 332 8.65 -2.49 -3.34
CA SER A 332 9.41 -2.91 -4.51
C SER A 332 9.87 -4.37 -4.44
N TRP A 333 10.29 -4.82 -3.24
CA TRP A 333 10.72 -6.20 -3.01
C TRP A 333 9.53 -7.14 -3.03
N GLU A 334 8.42 -6.77 -2.41
CA GLU A 334 7.21 -7.60 -2.38
C GLU A 334 6.63 -7.84 -3.78
N GLN A 335 6.68 -6.84 -4.66
CA GLN A 335 6.11 -6.90 -6.00
C GLN A 335 7.07 -7.49 -7.04
N GLY A 336 8.36 -7.19 -6.94
CA GLY A 336 9.35 -7.57 -7.95
C GLY A 336 10.25 -8.76 -7.60
N CYS A 337 10.30 -9.17 -6.32
CA CYS A 337 11.25 -10.17 -5.85
C CYS A 337 10.62 -11.29 -5.01
N GLY A 338 10.12 -10.95 -3.81
CA GLY A 338 9.51 -11.88 -2.87
C GLY A 338 10.45 -12.98 -2.32
N LYS A 339 11.76 -12.86 -2.49
CA LYS A 339 12.76 -13.88 -2.09
C LYS A 339 13.71 -13.35 -1.03
N ASP A 340 14.15 -14.22 -0.11
CA ASP A 340 15.14 -13.87 0.91
C ASP A 340 16.52 -13.54 0.32
N ALA A 341 16.91 -14.24 -0.75
CA ALA A 341 18.15 -14.04 -1.47
C ALA A 341 17.91 -13.27 -2.78
N PHE A 342 18.52 -12.09 -2.90
CA PHE A 342 18.45 -11.24 -4.08
C PHE A 342 19.68 -10.32 -4.19
N SER A 343 19.82 -9.60 -5.30
CA SER A 343 20.90 -8.63 -5.51
C SER A 343 20.53 -7.24 -4.97
N LEU A 344 21.37 -6.67 -4.10
CA LEU A 344 21.15 -5.31 -3.59
C LEU A 344 21.21 -4.25 -4.69
N ALA A 345 22.07 -4.43 -5.70
CA ALA A 345 22.14 -3.52 -6.84
C ALA A 345 20.82 -3.48 -7.62
N GLN A 346 20.25 -4.65 -7.88
CA GLN A 346 18.96 -4.76 -8.56
C GLN A 346 17.83 -4.16 -7.71
N GLY A 347 17.82 -4.44 -6.41
CA GLY A 347 16.86 -3.84 -5.48
C GLY A 347 16.94 -2.32 -5.47
N LEU A 348 18.15 -1.76 -5.32
CA LEU A 348 18.38 -0.31 -5.32
C LEU A 348 17.93 0.31 -6.64
N ARG A 349 18.33 -0.29 -7.77
CA ARG A 349 17.93 0.14 -9.12
C ARG A 349 16.42 0.18 -9.29
N THR A 350 15.72 -0.78 -8.68
CA THR A 350 14.26 -0.90 -8.73
C THR A 350 13.59 0.23 -7.94
N VAL A 351 14.03 0.48 -6.70
CA VAL A 351 13.50 1.56 -5.86
C VAL A 351 13.70 2.92 -6.52
N LEU A 352 14.90 3.20 -7.05
CA LEU A 352 15.19 4.45 -7.74
C LEU A 352 14.33 4.61 -9.02
N GLY A 353 14.06 3.52 -9.73
CA GLY A 353 13.13 3.52 -10.87
C GLY A 353 11.69 3.87 -10.49
N LEU A 354 11.24 3.44 -9.30
CA LEU A 354 9.93 3.82 -8.77
C LEU A 354 9.88 5.29 -8.36
N ILE A 355 10.94 5.81 -7.74
CA ILE A 355 11.06 7.24 -7.38
C ILE A 355 10.97 8.13 -8.63
N GLN A 356 11.61 7.73 -9.74
CA GLN A 356 11.49 8.45 -11.02
C GLN A 356 10.04 8.52 -11.53
N ARG A 357 9.23 7.52 -11.20
CA ARG A 357 7.82 7.41 -11.57
C ARG A 357 6.88 7.77 -10.41
N HIS A 358 7.33 8.61 -9.46
CA HIS A 358 6.55 8.99 -8.27
C HIS A 358 5.14 9.51 -8.61
N GLN A 359 4.96 10.18 -9.75
CA GLN A 359 3.66 10.65 -10.25
C GLN A 359 2.66 9.53 -10.55
N GLN A 360 3.10 8.26 -10.56
CA GLN A 360 2.26 7.08 -10.78
C GLN A 360 2.12 6.22 -9.51
N LEU A 361 2.80 6.57 -8.41
CA LEU A 361 2.82 5.74 -7.22
C LEU A 361 1.53 5.87 -6.41
N CYS A 362 0.81 4.77 -6.30
CA CYS A 362 -0.28 4.56 -5.35
C CYS A 362 -0.02 3.25 -4.60
N VAL A 363 0.46 3.36 -3.37
CA VAL A 363 0.93 2.21 -2.58
C VAL A 363 0.18 2.19 -1.25
N PHE A 364 -0.40 1.04 -0.92
CA PHE A 364 -1.02 0.79 0.37
C PHE A 364 -1.02 -0.70 0.71
N TRP A 365 -1.32 -1.02 1.96
CA TRP A 365 -1.46 -2.39 2.46
C TRP A 365 -2.77 -2.55 3.21
N THR A 366 -3.33 -3.76 3.19
CA THR A 366 -4.57 -4.11 3.90
C THR A 366 -4.33 -4.99 5.15
N VAL A 367 -3.09 -4.98 5.64
CA VAL A 367 -2.64 -5.84 6.75
C VAL A 367 -3.32 -5.48 8.08
N ASN A 368 -3.49 -4.19 8.38
CA ASN A 368 -4.10 -3.75 9.64
C ASN A 368 -5.51 -3.16 9.46
N TYR A 369 -5.82 -2.61 8.29
CA TYR A 369 -7.13 -2.06 7.93
C TYR A 369 -7.53 -2.54 6.53
N GLY A 370 -8.78 -2.37 6.12
CA GLY A 370 -9.24 -2.80 4.80
C GLY A 370 -10.58 -2.17 4.42
N PHE A 371 -11.18 -2.67 3.34
CA PHE A 371 -12.43 -2.12 2.80
C PHE A 371 -13.68 -2.78 3.39
N GLU A 372 -13.51 -3.71 4.33
CA GLU A 372 -14.59 -4.53 4.87
C GLU A 372 -15.58 -3.69 5.72
N ASP A 373 -15.07 -2.73 6.49
CA ASP A 373 -15.90 -1.76 7.21
C ASP A 373 -16.28 -0.60 6.27
N PRO A 374 -17.57 -0.26 6.11
CA PRO A 374 -17.99 0.77 5.15
C PRO A 374 -17.38 2.15 5.37
N ALA A 375 -17.20 2.57 6.63
CA ALA A 375 -16.65 3.89 6.94
C ALA A 375 -15.15 3.94 6.63
N VAL A 376 -14.41 2.91 7.06
CA VAL A 376 -12.97 2.79 6.77
C VAL A 376 -12.73 2.63 5.27
N GLY A 377 -13.51 1.78 4.58
CA GLY A 377 -13.39 1.55 3.15
C GLY A 377 -13.68 2.80 2.31
N THR A 378 -14.67 3.61 2.71
CA THR A 378 -14.96 4.88 2.04
C THR A 378 -13.81 5.87 2.21
N PHE A 379 -13.27 5.98 3.42
CA PHE A 379 -12.11 6.84 3.69
C PHE A 379 -10.87 6.39 2.90
N LEU A 380 -10.59 5.09 2.83
CA LEU A 380 -9.48 4.54 2.05
C LEU A 380 -9.62 4.88 0.57
N ARG A 381 -10.81 4.74 -0.03
CA ARG A 381 -11.02 5.16 -1.43
C ARG A 381 -10.71 6.65 -1.63
N GLY A 382 -11.11 7.49 -0.69
CA GLY A 382 -10.76 8.92 -0.68
C GLY A 382 -9.24 9.15 -0.67
N GLN A 383 -8.53 8.45 0.22
CA GLN A 383 -7.07 8.52 0.30
C GLN A 383 -6.40 8.06 -1.01
N LEU A 384 -6.87 6.96 -1.60
CA LEU A 384 -6.32 6.42 -2.84
C LEU A 384 -6.65 7.27 -4.08
N GLY A 385 -7.62 8.17 -3.99
CA GLY A 385 -7.92 9.18 -5.01
C GLY A 385 -7.09 10.46 -4.92
N ARG A 386 -6.19 10.59 -3.94
CA ARG A 386 -5.35 11.79 -3.76
C ARG A 386 -4.27 11.94 -4.84
N PRO A 387 -3.75 13.17 -5.05
CA PRO A 387 -2.63 13.40 -5.95
C PRO A 387 -1.41 12.53 -5.60
N ARG A 388 -0.81 11.92 -6.64
CA ARG A 388 0.35 11.04 -6.50
C ARG A 388 1.63 11.83 -6.16
N PRO A 389 2.61 11.21 -5.46
CA PRO A 389 2.58 9.86 -4.91
C PRO A 389 1.68 9.75 -3.67
N VAL A 390 0.91 8.66 -3.61
CA VAL A 390 0.20 8.22 -2.40
C VAL A 390 0.91 6.98 -1.89
N ILE A 391 1.41 7.03 -0.66
CA ILE A 391 2.01 5.89 0.04
C ILE A 391 1.40 5.86 1.44
N LEU A 392 0.40 5.01 1.65
CA LEU A 392 -0.30 4.92 2.94
C LEU A 392 0.51 4.10 3.94
N ASP A 393 0.66 4.60 5.17
CA ASP A 393 1.26 3.85 6.27
C ASP A 393 0.43 2.58 6.51
N PRO A 394 1.04 1.37 6.45
CA PRO A 394 0.33 0.12 6.75
C PRO A 394 -0.29 0.06 8.15
N ALA A 395 0.12 0.92 9.09
CA ALA A 395 -0.40 0.97 10.46
C ALA A 395 -1.53 1.99 10.66
N ASP A 396 -1.55 3.08 9.89
CA ASP A 396 -2.45 4.23 10.05
C ASP A 396 -3.04 4.63 8.68
N PRO A 397 -4.34 4.39 8.42
CA PRO A 397 -4.95 4.67 7.12
C PRO A 397 -5.04 6.17 6.80
N THR A 398 -4.90 7.04 7.81
CA THR A 398 -4.93 8.51 7.64
C THR A 398 -3.59 9.06 7.18
N TRP A 399 -2.50 8.33 7.38
CA TRP A 399 -1.16 8.84 7.15
C TRP A 399 -0.66 8.46 5.75
N ASP A 400 -0.88 9.37 4.79
CA ASP A 400 -0.20 9.34 3.50
C ASP A 400 1.21 9.92 3.64
N VAL A 401 2.23 9.06 3.69
CA VAL A 401 3.64 9.47 3.76
C VAL A 401 4.21 9.85 2.40
N GLY A 402 3.47 9.58 1.30
CA GLY A 402 3.78 10.05 -0.05
C GLY A 402 3.40 11.53 -0.23
N SER A 403 2.24 11.91 0.31
CA SER A 403 1.71 13.28 0.43
C SER A 403 1.76 14.13 -0.86
N GLY A 404 1.72 13.51 -2.04
CA GLY A 404 1.70 14.22 -3.32
C GLY A 404 2.85 15.24 -3.46
N THR A 405 2.49 16.49 -3.77
CA THR A 405 3.43 17.60 -3.97
C THR A 405 3.84 18.33 -2.69
N ALA A 406 3.43 17.84 -1.50
CA ALA A 406 3.88 18.40 -0.23
C ALA A 406 5.39 18.15 -0.01
N TRP A 407 5.95 17.14 -0.68
CA TRP A 407 7.37 16.81 -0.65
C TRP A 407 8.01 16.90 -2.03
N HIS A 408 9.31 17.20 -2.06
CA HIS A 408 10.09 17.30 -3.29
C HIS A 408 10.57 15.94 -3.82
N TRP A 409 9.62 15.09 -4.23
CA TRP A 409 9.92 13.84 -4.93
C TRP A 409 10.65 14.06 -6.26
N ASP A 410 10.47 15.23 -6.89
CA ASP A 410 11.14 15.62 -8.12
C ASP A 410 12.67 15.74 -7.94
N VAL A 411 13.15 16.21 -6.78
CA VAL A 411 14.58 16.24 -6.44
C VAL A 411 15.13 14.82 -6.40
N LEU A 412 14.45 13.91 -5.68
CA LEU A 412 14.86 12.51 -5.61
C LEU A 412 14.83 11.83 -6.99
N ALA A 413 13.84 12.14 -7.82
CA ALA A 413 13.71 11.61 -9.17
C ALA A 413 14.85 12.05 -10.09
N ARG A 414 15.26 13.33 -10.03
CA ARG A 414 16.41 13.86 -10.77
C ARG A 414 17.71 13.16 -10.35
N GLU A 415 17.98 13.05 -9.05
CA GLU A 415 19.17 12.36 -8.55
C GLU A 415 19.19 10.85 -8.88
N ALA A 416 18.02 10.20 -8.84
CA ALA A 416 17.90 8.82 -9.29
C ALA A 416 18.27 8.66 -10.77
N GLN A 417 17.97 9.65 -11.62
CA GLN A 417 18.28 9.61 -13.05
C GLN A 417 19.76 9.82 -13.37
N THR A 418 20.44 10.65 -12.59
CA THR A 418 21.86 10.94 -12.80
C THR A 418 22.73 9.79 -12.33
N CYS A 419 22.31 8.97 -11.37
CA CYS A 419 23.22 8.03 -10.70
C CYS A 419 23.45 6.66 -11.42
N TYR A 420 22.68 6.30 -12.46
CA TYR A 420 22.74 4.95 -13.06
C TYR A 420 24.04 4.60 -13.79
N HIS A 421 24.91 5.57 -14.05
CA HIS A 421 26.23 5.33 -14.63
C HIS A 421 27.28 4.92 -13.57
N HIS A 422 26.96 4.99 -12.29
CA HIS A 422 27.88 4.63 -11.22
C HIS A 422 28.12 3.10 -11.14
N PRO A 423 29.32 2.66 -10.75
CA PRO A 423 29.68 1.26 -10.52
C PRO A 423 28.65 0.41 -9.74
N CYS A 424 27.88 0.99 -8.83
CA CYS A 424 26.87 0.29 -8.04
C CYS A 424 25.66 -0.18 -8.88
N PHE A 425 25.50 0.37 -10.08
CA PHE A 425 24.47 0.00 -11.05
C PHE A 425 25.02 -0.68 -12.30
N LEU A 426 26.29 -1.08 -12.30
CA LEU A 426 26.93 -1.77 -13.41
C LEU A 426 27.30 -3.20 -13.02
N GLU A 427 26.98 -4.15 -13.88
CA GLU A 427 27.49 -5.50 -13.80
C GLU A 427 28.99 -5.55 -14.08
N ALA A 428 29.65 -6.67 -13.78
CA ALA A 428 31.07 -6.87 -14.11
C ALA A 428 31.36 -6.75 -15.62
N SER A 429 30.35 -6.99 -16.46
CA SER A 429 30.39 -6.82 -17.92
C SER A 429 30.35 -5.33 -18.36
N GLY A 430 30.11 -4.40 -17.44
CA GLY A 430 29.85 -3.00 -17.72
C GLY A 430 28.42 -2.69 -18.17
N ARG A 431 27.54 -3.70 -18.26
CA ARG A 431 26.12 -3.49 -18.60
C ARG A 431 25.35 -2.93 -17.40
N PRO A 432 24.32 -2.09 -17.62
CA PRO A 432 23.47 -1.63 -16.54
C PRO A 432 22.70 -2.79 -15.89
N VAL A 433 22.73 -2.82 -14.55
CA VAL A 433 21.88 -3.70 -13.75
C VAL A 433 20.41 -3.41 -14.08
N GLN A 434 19.66 -4.45 -14.41
CA GLN A 434 18.23 -4.32 -14.70
C GLN A 434 17.41 -4.27 -13.40
N PRO A 435 16.33 -3.47 -13.34
CA PRO A 435 15.39 -3.52 -12.22
C PRO A 435 14.66 -4.88 -12.17
N TRP A 436 13.94 -5.16 -11.09
CA TRP A 436 13.01 -6.29 -11.04
C TRP A 436 11.86 -6.12 -12.03
N GLU A 437 11.47 -7.23 -12.68
CA GLU A 437 10.28 -7.30 -13.53
C GLU A 437 9.01 -7.46 -12.67
N GLY A 438 7.84 -7.08 -13.19
CA GLY A 438 6.56 -7.33 -12.52
C GLY A 438 6.00 -6.20 -11.65
N LEU A 439 6.63 -5.02 -11.60
CA LEU A 439 6.08 -3.83 -10.93
C LEU A 439 4.83 -3.21 -11.61
N VAL A 440 4.29 -3.87 -12.65
CA VAL A 440 3.03 -3.50 -13.30
C VAL A 440 2.04 -4.65 -13.06
N PRO A 441 0.96 -4.47 -12.29
CA PRO A 441 0.07 -5.56 -11.93
C PRO A 441 -0.93 -5.86 -13.06
N ALA A 442 -0.49 -6.40 -14.19
CA ALA A 442 -1.44 -6.84 -15.23
C ALA A 442 -2.41 -7.92 -14.68
N LYS A 443 -1.91 -8.81 -13.82
CA LYS A 443 -2.72 -9.88 -13.20
C LYS A 443 -3.59 -9.41 -12.02
N GLU A 444 -3.21 -8.33 -11.34
CA GLU A 444 -4.06 -7.78 -10.27
C GLU A 444 -5.10 -6.82 -10.85
N LEU A 445 -4.84 -6.14 -11.97
CA LEU A 445 -5.89 -5.35 -12.62
C LEU A 445 -7.07 -6.24 -13.08
N ASP A 446 -6.80 -7.41 -13.67
CA ASP A 446 -7.85 -8.37 -14.05
C ASP A 446 -8.68 -8.83 -12.85
N ARG A 447 -8.03 -9.05 -11.70
CA ARG A 447 -8.70 -9.46 -10.47
C ARG A 447 -9.45 -8.30 -9.83
N PHE A 448 -8.98 -7.06 -9.95
CA PHE A 448 -9.66 -5.86 -9.44
C PHE A 448 -10.94 -5.63 -10.24
N VAL A 449 -10.82 -5.76 -11.56
CA VAL A 449 -11.97 -5.74 -12.47
C VAL A 449 -12.96 -6.80 -12.05
N GLN A 450 -12.54 -8.04 -11.78
CA GLN A 450 -13.44 -9.11 -11.33
C GLN A 450 -14.08 -8.86 -9.94
N ASP A 451 -13.28 -8.50 -8.94
CA ASP A 451 -13.70 -8.42 -7.54
C ASP A 451 -14.51 -7.15 -7.22
N HIS A 452 -14.27 -6.07 -7.97
CA HIS A 452 -14.78 -4.74 -7.61
C HIS A 452 -15.57 -4.05 -8.73
N LEU A 453 -15.20 -4.23 -9.99
CA LEU A 453 -15.84 -3.53 -11.10
C LEU A 453 -16.92 -4.35 -11.79
N THR A 454 -16.78 -5.67 -11.91
CA THR A 454 -17.78 -6.52 -12.57
C THR A 454 -18.85 -6.99 -11.58
N PRO A 455 -20.12 -7.09 -12.00
CA PRO A 455 -21.15 -7.72 -11.18
C PRO A 455 -20.83 -9.19 -10.90
N SER A 456 -21.28 -9.71 -9.76
CA SER A 456 -20.98 -11.08 -9.36
C SER A 456 -21.48 -12.11 -10.39
N PRO A 457 -20.78 -13.24 -10.58
CA PRO A 457 -21.23 -14.28 -11.53
C PRO A 457 -22.66 -14.76 -11.26
N GLN A 458 -23.06 -14.82 -9.98
CA GLN A 458 -24.42 -15.16 -9.58
C GLN A 458 -25.44 -14.14 -10.07
N PHE A 459 -25.16 -12.84 -9.90
CA PHE A 459 -26.05 -11.78 -10.37
C PHE A 459 -26.14 -11.77 -11.90
N GLN A 460 -25.01 -11.93 -12.60
CA GLN A 460 -24.99 -12.03 -14.06
C GLN A 460 -25.88 -13.18 -14.54
N GLU A 461 -25.81 -14.35 -13.91
CA GLU A 461 -26.65 -15.49 -14.27
C GLU A 461 -28.14 -15.24 -13.99
N GLN A 462 -28.46 -14.59 -12.86
CA GLN A 462 -29.84 -14.20 -12.55
C GLN A 462 -30.41 -13.23 -13.62
N VAL A 463 -29.62 -12.25 -14.06
CA VAL A 463 -30.03 -11.30 -15.12
C VAL A 463 -30.23 -12.01 -16.46
N LYS A 464 -29.35 -12.95 -16.84
CA LYS A 464 -29.54 -13.74 -18.07
C LYS A 464 -30.85 -14.51 -18.07
N ARG A 465 -31.12 -15.22 -16.97
CA ARG A 465 -32.38 -15.96 -16.78
C ARG A 465 -33.59 -15.05 -16.82
N ALA A 466 -33.49 -13.85 -16.24
CA ALA A 466 -34.54 -12.84 -16.26
C ALA A 466 -34.81 -12.31 -17.69
N ILE A 467 -33.77 -12.06 -18.48
CA ILE A 467 -33.88 -11.66 -19.88
C ILE A 467 -34.54 -12.76 -20.70
N ASP A 468 -34.12 -14.03 -20.56
CA ASP A 468 -34.71 -15.14 -21.31
C ASP A 468 -36.17 -15.40 -20.93
N ALA A 469 -36.50 -15.26 -19.64
CA ALA A 469 -37.86 -15.27 -19.13
C ALA A 469 -38.72 -14.15 -19.77
N THR A 470 -38.17 -12.94 -19.82
CA THR A 470 -38.83 -11.77 -20.44
C THR A 470 -39.10 -12.03 -21.93
N LEU A 471 -38.11 -12.54 -22.66
CA LEU A 471 -38.27 -12.85 -24.09
C LEU A 471 -39.28 -13.97 -24.34
N ARG A 472 -39.37 -14.95 -23.44
CA ARG A 472 -40.40 -16.00 -23.50
C ARG A 472 -41.80 -15.41 -23.31
N CYS A 473 -41.99 -14.59 -22.28
CA CYS A 473 -43.24 -13.87 -22.04
C CYS A 473 -43.66 -13.08 -23.29
N LEU A 474 -42.77 -12.26 -23.84
CA LEU A 474 -43.08 -11.45 -25.03
C LEU A 474 -43.46 -12.29 -26.27
N ARG A 475 -42.94 -13.51 -26.42
CA ARG A 475 -43.32 -14.40 -27.54
C ARG A 475 -44.66 -15.09 -27.34
N GLU A 476 -45.02 -15.35 -26.08
CA GLU A 476 -46.23 -16.09 -25.71
C GLU A 476 -47.45 -15.18 -25.56
N THR A 477 -47.27 -14.01 -24.94
CA THR A 477 -48.39 -13.16 -24.49
C THR A 477 -48.54 -11.85 -25.27
N CYS A 478 -47.49 -11.33 -25.92
CA CYS A 478 -47.57 -10.08 -26.64
C CYS A 478 -48.27 -10.23 -28.00
N ALA A 479 -49.08 -9.24 -28.36
CA ALA A 479 -49.67 -9.13 -29.70
C ALA A 479 -48.60 -8.97 -30.80
N TYR A 480 -47.47 -8.33 -30.46
CA TYR A 480 -46.36 -8.08 -31.38
C TYR A 480 -45.19 -9.00 -31.05
N LYS A 481 -45.13 -10.14 -31.74
CA LYS A 481 -44.12 -11.18 -31.49
C LYS A 481 -42.79 -10.85 -32.18
N PRO A 482 -41.66 -10.88 -31.45
CA PRO A 482 -40.35 -10.67 -32.05
C PRO A 482 -39.94 -11.86 -32.92
N SER A 483 -39.64 -11.57 -34.19
CA SER A 483 -39.08 -12.53 -35.15
C SER A 483 -37.59 -12.77 -34.88
N ARG A 484 -36.87 -11.70 -34.56
CA ARG A 484 -35.45 -11.76 -34.19
C ARG A 484 -35.16 -10.85 -32.99
N VAL A 485 -34.19 -11.25 -32.17
CA VAL A 485 -33.79 -10.51 -30.98
C VAL A 485 -32.28 -10.35 -30.95
N ILE A 486 -31.80 -9.12 -30.71
CA ILE A 486 -30.39 -8.85 -30.41
C ILE A 486 -30.29 -8.33 -28.97
N LYS A 487 -29.39 -8.93 -28.20
CA LYS A 487 -29.05 -8.52 -26.83
C LYS A 487 -27.87 -7.54 -26.90
N GLY A 488 -28.13 -6.26 -26.67
CA GLY A 488 -27.19 -5.14 -26.67
C GLY A 488 -26.99 -4.53 -25.27
N GLY A 489 -26.59 -3.26 -25.21
CA GLY A 489 -26.18 -2.59 -23.97
C GLY A 489 -24.84 -3.10 -23.41
N SER A 490 -24.37 -2.50 -22.31
CA SER A 490 -23.14 -2.94 -21.64
C SER A 490 -23.21 -4.40 -21.18
N PHE A 491 -24.39 -4.87 -20.76
CA PHE A 491 -24.61 -6.26 -20.36
C PHE A 491 -24.51 -7.23 -21.55
N GLY A 492 -25.11 -6.90 -22.70
CA GLY A 492 -25.02 -7.73 -23.90
C GLY A 492 -23.62 -7.76 -24.53
N ARG A 493 -22.82 -6.71 -24.30
CA ARG A 493 -21.42 -6.59 -24.78
C ARG A 493 -20.39 -7.20 -23.82
N GLY A 494 -20.78 -7.59 -22.61
CA GLY A 494 -19.88 -8.10 -21.58
C GLY A 494 -18.95 -7.02 -20.99
N THR A 495 -19.36 -5.76 -21.02
CA THR A 495 -18.60 -4.60 -20.49
C THR A 495 -19.33 -3.94 -19.31
N ASN A 496 -20.11 -4.73 -18.58
CA ASN A 496 -21.02 -4.26 -17.55
C ASN A 496 -20.32 -4.02 -16.20
N LEU A 497 -20.65 -2.90 -15.55
CA LEU A 497 -20.06 -2.46 -14.28
C LEU A 497 -21.04 -2.59 -13.11
N ARG A 498 -20.53 -2.93 -11.93
CA ARG A 498 -21.28 -2.89 -10.68
C ARG A 498 -21.84 -1.48 -10.46
N GLY A 499 -23.12 -1.38 -10.10
CA GLY A 499 -23.79 -0.11 -9.84
C GLY A 499 -24.20 0.72 -11.08
N GLY A 500 -24.10 0.18 -12.30
CA GLY A 500 -24.44 0.93 -13.53
C GLY A 500 -24.49 0.09 -14.81
N CYS A 501 -25.28 -0.99 -14.80
CA CYS A 501 -25.48 -1.85 -15.97
C CYS A 501 -26.71 -1.44 -16.78
N ASP A 502 -26.59 -1.50 -18.12
CA ASP A 502 -27.72 -1.42 -19.05
C ASP A 502 -27.77 -2.66 -19.95
N ALA A 503 -28.97 -3.11 -20.27
CA ALA A 503 -29.24 -4.17 -21.22
C ALA A 503 -30.25 -3.67 -22.26
N GLU A 504 -29.92 -3.82 -23.54
CA GLU A 504 -30.81 -3.43 -24.64
C GLU A 504 -31.36 -4.69 -25.31
N LEU A 505 -32.68 -4.81 -25.41
CA LEU A 505 -33.33 -5.87 -26.15
C LEU A 505 -33.88 -5.27 -27.45
N ILE A 506 -33.12 -5.44 -28.54
CA ILE A 506 -33.55 -5.01 -29.87
C ILE A 506 -34.46 -6.10 -30.43
N LEU A 507 -35.74 -5.78 -30.57
CA LEU A 507 -36.81 -6.69 -30.93
C LEU A 507 -37.26 -6.40 -32.37
N PHE A 508 -36.84 -7.23 -33.32
CA PHE A 508 -37.30 -7.10 -34.70
C PHE A 508 -38.72 -7.62 -34.83
N LEU A 509 -39.61 -6.79 -35.36
CA LEU A 509 -41.04 -7.08 -35.47
C LEU A 509 -41.49 -7.06 -36.94
N ASN A 510 -42.20 -8.11 -37.34
CA ASN A 510 -42.77 -8.23 -38.70
C ASN A 510 -43.90 -7.24 -38.97
N CYS A 511 -44.41 -6.55 -37.95
CA CYS A 511 -45.46 -5.56 -38.09
C CYS A 511 -44.96 -4.23 -38.67
N PHE A 512 -43.63 -4.00 -38.72
CA PHE A 512 -43.06 -2.82 -39.34
C PHE A 512 -42.78 -3.05 -40.81
N SER A 513 -43.27 -2.15 -41.64
CA SER A 513 -43.15 -2.23 -43.10
C SER A 513 -41.91 -1.48 -43.61
N ASP A 514 -41.56 -0.37 -42.95
CA ASP A 514 -40.41 0.47 -43.25
C ASP A 514 -40.04 1.35 -42.02
N PHE A 515 -39.01 2.18 -42.17
CA PHE A 515 -38.56 3.11 -41.11
C PHE A 515 -39.60 4.18 -40.73
N LYS A 516 -40.47 4.60 -41.66
CA LYS A 516 -41.51 5.61 -41.42
C LYS A 516 -42.68 5.01 -40.63
N ASP A 517 -43.03 3.76 -40.87
CA ASP A 517 -44.04 3.00 -40.13
C ASP A 517 -43.61 2.69 -38.68
N GLN A 518 -42.30 2.53 -38.45
CA GLN A 518 -41.76 2.23 -37.12
C GLN A 518 -41.99 3.34 -36.09
N GLY A 519 -41.69 4.60 -36.45
CA GLY A 519 -41.66 5.72 -35.50
C GLY A 519 -42.98 5.92 -34.73
N PRO A 520 -44.11 6.11 -35.41
CA PRO A 520 -45.40 6.36 -34.77
C PRO A 520 -45.90 5.19 -33.90
N ARG A 521 -45.60 3.95 -34.29
CA ARG A 521 -46.13 2.73 -33.65
C ARG A 521 -45.26 2.22 -32.50
N ARG A 522 -44.00 2.64 -32.44
CA ARG A 522 -43.04 2.19 -31.42
C ARG A 522 -43.55 2.46 -30.00
N ALA A 523 -44.14 3.63 -29.75
CA ALA A 523 -44.60 4.00 -28.41
C ALA A 523 -45.73 3.08 -27.89
N GLU A 524 -46.69 2.76 -28.76
CA GLU A 524 -47.81 1.84 -28.46
C GLU A 524 -47.30 0.42 -28.20
N ILE A 525 -46.44 -0.10 -29.09
CA ILE A 525 -45.88 -1.44 -28.98
C ILE A 525 -45.04 -1.60 -27.72
N VAL A 526 -44.20 -0.60 -27.41
CA VAL A 526 -43.38 -0.60 -26.20
C VAL A 526 -44.27 -0.60 -24.94
N LYS A 527 -45.35 0.18 -24.95
CA LYS A 527 -46.30 0.23 -23.84
C LYS A 527 -46.97 -1.13 -23.61
N GLU A 528 -47.45 -1.77 -24.68
CA GLU A 528 -48.04 -3.11 -24.63
C GLU A 528 -47.04 -4.13 -24.09
N MET A 529 -45.82 -4.18 -24.64
CA MET A 529 -44.77 -5.10 -24.20
C MET A 529 -44.45 -4.92 -22.71
N ARG A 530 -44.36 -3.66 -22.24
CA ARG A 530 -44.14 -3.37 -20.82
C ARG A 530 -45.28 -3.88 -19.95
N THR A 531 -46.53 -3.64 -20.34
CA THR A 531 -47.71 -4.13 -19.60
C THR A 531 -47.71 -5.66 -19.52
N GLN A 532 -47.33 -6.36 -20.59
CA GLN A 532 -47.22 -7.82 -20.58
C GLN A 532 -46.13 -8.30 -19.62
N VAL A 533 -44.95 -7.69 -19.66
CA VAL A 533 -43.84 -8.03 -18.75
C VAL A 533 -44.22 -7.77 -17.29
N GLU A 534 -44.85 -6.63 -16.99
CA GLU A 534 -45.29 -6.26 -15.65
C GLU A 534 -46.34 -7.24 -15.11
N SER A 535 -47.37 -7.55 -15.90
CA SER A 535 -48.45 -8.47 -15.51
C SER A 535 -47.95 -9.92 -15.32
N TRP A 536 -46.98 -10.33 -16.15
CA TRP A 536 -46.41 -11.67 -16.10
C TRP A 536 -45.41 -11.87 -14.96
N TRP A 537 -44.77 -10.80 -14.47
CA TRP A 537 -43.67 -10.89 -13.52
C TRP A 537 -44.11 -11.36 -12.14
N GLN A 538 -44.12 -12.68 -11.92
CA GLN A 538 -44.37 -13.32 -10.62
C GLN A 538 -43.10 -13.95 -10.03
N ASP A 539 -42.07 -13.13 -9.84
CA ASP A 539 -40.75 -13.55 -9.33
C ASP A 539 -40.17 -14.80 -10.02
N PRO A 540 -40.07 -14.80 -11.37
CA PRO A 540 -39.57 -15.95 -12.14
C PRO A 540 -38.11 -16.30 -11.84
N VAL A 541 -37.37 -15.38 -11.22
CA VAL A 541 -35.96 -15.54 -10.81
C VAL A 541 -35.81 -15.18 -9.34
N PRO A 542 -35.55 -16.15 -8.44
CA PRO A 542 -35.37 -15.88 -7.02
C PRO A 542 -34.24 -14.88 -6.75
N GLY A 543 -34.51 -13.91 -5.88
CA GLY A 543 -33.54 -12.90 -5.44
C GLY A 543 -33.42 -11.67 -6.34
N LEU A 544 -34.25 -11.56 -7.38
CA LEU A 544 -34.23 -10.46 -8.34
C LEU A 544 -35.65 -9.90 -8.52
N ARG A 545 -35.80 -8.59 -8.34
CA ARG A 545 -37.09 -7.88 -8.33
C ARG A 545 -37.20 -6.95 -9.53
N LEU A 546 -38.39 -6.86 -10.09
CA LEU A 546 -38.73 -5.88 -11.11
C LEU A 546 -39.13 -4.56 -10.44
N THR A 547 -38.56 -3.46 -10.92
CA THR A 547 -38.93 -2.10 -10.51
C THR A 547 -39.22 -1.27 -11.75
N LEU A 548 -40.29 -0.48 -11.67
CA LEU A 548 -40.78 0.33 -12.78
C LEU A 548 -40.60 1.82 -12.44
N PRO A 549 -39.79 2.56 -13.22
CA PRO A 549 -39.64 4.00 -13.05
C PRO A 549 -40.98 4.73 -13.25
N GLU A 550 -41.19 5.81 -12.48
CA GLU A 550 -42.38 6.66 -12.54
C GLU A 550 -42.60 7.21 -13.95
N GLN A 551 -43.83 7.11 -14.44
CA GLN A 551 -44.22 7.46 -15.81
C GLN A 551 -44.27 8.98 -15.98
N ASN A 552 -43.18 9.62 -16.39
CA ASN A 552 -43.21 10.96 -16.99
C ASN A 552 -41.97 11.20 -17.88
N GLY A 553 -41.96 10.64 -19.09
CA GLY A 553 -40.94 10.91 -20.11
C GLY A 553 -40.92 9.95 -21.30
N PRO A 554 -40.03 10.15 -22.31
CA PRO A 554 -39.88 9.30 -23.51
C PRO A 554 -39.51 7.83 -23.21
N SER A 555 -39.26 7.54 -21.94
CA SER A 555 -38.79 6.29 -21.37
C SER A 555 -39.96 5.32 -21.11
N ALA A 556 -40.79 5.02 -22.11
CA ALA A 556 -41.92 4.10 -21.92
C ALA A 556 -41.49 2.62 -21.82
N GLY A 557 -40.30 2.27 -22.32
CA GLY A 557 -39.86 0.87 -22.52
C GLY A 557 -38.74 0.37 -21.62
N HIS A 558 -38.49 1.05 -20.50
CA HIS A 558 -37.45 0.66 -19.56
C HIS A 558 -38.05 0.08 -18.28
N PHE A 559 -37.41 -0.97 -17.77
CA PHE A 559 -37.66 -1.53 -16.46
C PHE A 559 -36.32 -1.88 -15.81
N ARG A 560 -36.28 -1.86 -14.48
CA ARG A 560 -35.06 -2.12 -13.73
C ARG A 560 -35.17 -3.43 -12.97
N LEU A 561 -34.14 -4.25 -13.09
CA LEU A 561 -33.99 -5.48 -12.31
C LEU A 561 -33.02 -5.21 -11.17
N VAL A 562 -33.47 -5.43 -9.92
CA VAL A 562 -32.72 -5.10 -8.70
C VAL A 562 -32.53 -6.37 -7.86
N SER A 563 -31.33 -6.59 -7.35
CA SER A 563 -31.06 -7.67 -6.39
C SER A 563 -31.16 -7.19 -4.93
N ALA A 564 -30.90 -8.08 -3.97
CA ALA A 564 -30.79 -7.68 -2.56
C ALA A 564 -29.55 -6.80 -2.26
N ASP A 565 -28.51 -6.87 -3.10
CA ASP A 565 -27.35 -5.98 -3.01
C ASP A 565 -27.67 -4.64 -3.69
N PRO A 566 -27.65 -3.51 -2.96
CA PRO A 566 -28.02 -2.19 -3.51
C PRO A 566 -27.12 -1.73 -4.66
N GLU A 567 -25.90 -2.26 -4.77
CA GLU A 567 -24.96 -1.97 -5.87
C GLU A 567 -25.15 -2.90 -7.08
N SER A 568 -26.14 -3.81 -7.05
CA SER A 568 -26.37 -4.82 -8.08
C SER A 568 -27.77 -4.67 -8.69
N TRP A 569 -27.84 -3.88 -9.76
CA TRP A 569 -29.03 -3.61 -10.56
C TRP A 569 -28.70 -3.47 -12.06
N VAL A 570 -29.69 -3.67 -12.93
CA VAL A 570 -29.58 -3.46 -14.38
C VAL A 570 -30.83 -2.80 -14.96
N ASP A 571 -30.65 -1.78 -15.80
CA ASP A 571 -31.72 -1.17 -16.57
C ASP A 571 -31.89 -1.89 -17.89
N VAL A 572 -33.09 -2.44 -18.14
CA VAL A 572 -33.42 -3.16 -19.36
C VAL A 572 -34.31 -2.30 -20.24
N SER A 573 -33.89 -2.08 -21.48
CA SER A 573 -34.61 -1.31 -22.49
C SER A 573 -35.18 -2.20 -23.59
N LEU A 574 -36.49 -2.10 -23.84
CA LEU A 574 -37.16 -2.77 -24.96
C LEU A 574 -37.15 -1.86 -26.19
N LEU A 575 -36.53 -2.32 -27.28
CA LEU A 575 -36.31 -1.54 -28.50
C LEU A 575 -36.93 -2.25 -29.72
N PRO A 576 -38.24 -2.08 -29.99
CA PRO A 576 -38.86 -2.53 -31.22
C PRO A 576 -38.21 -1.90 -32.45
N ALA A 577 -37.86 -2.71 -33.44
CA ALA A 577 -37.13 -2.29 -34.64
C ALA A 577 -37.66 -2.96 -35.92
N PHE A 578 -37.60 -2.24 -37.03
CA PHE A 578 -37.80 -2.74 -38.38
C PHE A 578 -36.54 -3.48 -38.85
N ASP A 579 -36.74 -4.65 -39.46
CA ASP A 579 -35.63 -5.43 -40.01
C ASP A 579 -35.31 -5.02 -41.45
N ALA A 580 -34.47 -4.01 -41.60
CA ALA A 580 -34.06 -3.52 -42.92
C ALA A 580 -33.04 -4.42 -43.63
N VAL A 581 -32.47 -5.41 -42.95
CA VAL A 581 -31.36 -6.26 -43.45
C VAL A 581 -31.86 -7.63 -43.91
N GLY A 582 -33.02 -8.08 -43.40
CA GLY A 582 -33.67 -9.34 -43.77
C GLY A 582 -32.99 -10.58 -43.19
N GLU A 583 -33.71 -11.70 -43.17
CA GLU A 583 -33.17 -13.02 -42.80
C GLU A 583 -32.27 -13.54 -43.95
N GLY A 584 -30.97 -13.27 -43.88
CA GLY A 584 -29.99 -13.91 -44.78
C GLY A 584 -28.66 -13.19 -44.98
N ALA A 585 -28.55 -11.88 -44.70
CA ALA A 585 -27.33 -11.12 -44.99
C ALA A 585 -26.26 -11.13 -43.86
N CYS A 586 -26.54 -11.79 -42.73
CA CYS A 586 -25.58 -11.94 -41.64
C CYS A 586 -25.58 -13.36 -41.10
N ALA A 587 -24.96 -14.29 -41.84
CA ALA A 587 -24.49 -15.53 -41.27
C ALA A 587 -23.21 -15.25 -40.45
N TRP A 588 -23.38 -14.59 -39.30
CA TRP A 588 -22.46 -14.81 -38.19
C TRP A 588 -22.94 -16.09 -37.51
N GLU A 589 -22.08 -17.10 -37.36
CA GLU A 589 -22.32 -18.27 -36.50
C GLU A 589 -22.44 -17.79 -35.03
N GLY A 590 -23.57 -17.18 -34.70
CA GLY A 590 -23.96 -16.72 -33.37
C GLY A 590 -24.71 -17.77 -32.55
N ASP A 591 -24.71 -19.03 -33.00
CA ASP A 591 -25.22 -20.18 -32.23
C ASP A 591 -24.20 -20.71 -31.21
N ARG A 592 -23.03 -20.07 -31.08
CA ARG A 592 -22.18 -20.26 -29.91
C ARG A 592 -22.58 -19.28 -28.84
N ASP A 593 -23.02 -19.86 -27.72
CA ASP A 593 -23.30 -19.24 -26.44
C ASP A 593 -22.41 -18.00 -26.20
N PRO A 594 -22.94 -16.77 -26.34
CA PRO A 594 -22.15 -15.54 -26.15
C PRO A 594 -21.68 -15.37 -24.69
N TRP A 595 -22.05 -16.31 -23.82
CA TRP A 595 -21.78 -16.38 -22.41
C TRP A 595 -20.67 -17.35 -22.02
N GLY A 596 -20.08 -18.09 -22.99
CA GLY A 596 -18.99 -19.04 -22.73
C GLY A 596 -17.60 -18.38 -22.65
N PRO A 597 -16.67 -18.90 -21.83
CA PRO A 597 -15.31 -18.37 -21.75
C PRO A 597 -14.52 -18.74 -23.02
N GLY A 598 -14.34 -17.80 -23.94
CA GLY A 598 -13.46 -18.01 -25.11
C GLY A 598 -13.73 -17.22 -26.39
N ALA A 599 -14.75 -16.36 -26.46
CA ALA A 599 -15.06 -15.60 -27.69
C ALA A 599 -14.13 -14.39 -27.90
N ARG A 600 -12.85 -14.62 -28.16
CA ARG A 600 -11.93 -13.59 -28.71
C ARG A 600 -11.08 -14.19 -29.83
N LYS A 601 -11.59 -14.13 -31.06
CA LYS A 601 -10.76 -13.99 -32.27
C LYS A 601 -11.45 -13.02 -33.21
N GLY A 602 -10.76 -11.94 -33.55
CA GLY A 602 -11.22 -10.94 -34.52
C GLY A 602 -11.34 -11.55 -35.91
N ALA A 603 -12.42 -11.19 -36.61
CA ALA A 603 -12.59 -11.51 -38.02
C ALA A 603 -12.12 -10.32 -38.87
N THR A 604 -11.23 -10.58 -39.83
CA THR A 604 -10.86 -9.67 -40.92
C THR A 604 -11.92 -9.76 -42.02
N CYS A 605 -12.54 -8.63 -42.38
CA CYS A 605 -13.43 -8.55 -43.54
C CYS A 605 -12.60 -8.28 -44.80
N HIS A 606 -12.70 -9.14 -45.81
CA HIS A 606 -12.32 -8.81 -47.19
C HIS A 606 -13.56 -8.32 -47.96
N PRO A 607 -13.46 -7.25 -48.76
CA PRO A 607 -14.57 -6.78 -49.58
C PRO A 607 -14.73 -7.68 -50.81
N SER A 608 -15.89 -8.30 -50.96
CA SER A 608 -16.27 -9.04 -52.17
C SER A 608 -17.06 -8.15 -53.13
N GLY A 609 -16.53 -7.96 -54.33
CA GLY A 609 -17.28 -7.88 -55.59
C GLY A 609 -18.04 -6.58 -55.89
N ALA A 610 -17.40 -5.69 -56.64
CA ALA A 610 -18.11 -4.74 -57.50
C ALA A 610 -18.83 -5.52 -58.62
N SER A 611 -20.13 -5.32 -58.79
CA SER A 611 -20.86 -5.77 -59.97
C SER A 611 -20.91 -4.64 -61.00
N ASP A 612 -20.43 -4.94 -62.20
CA ASP A 612 -20.52 -4.14 -63.41
C ASP A 612 -21.95 -3.69 -63.73
N ALA A 613 -22.10 -2.42 -64.15
CA ALA A 613 -23.29 -1.91 -64.82
C ALA A 613 -23.04 -1.89 -66.35
N PRO A 614 -23.99 -2.30 -67.20
CA PRO A 614 -23.78 -2.27 -68.64
C PRO A 614 -24.04 -0.86 -69.20
N THR A 615 -23.06 -0.40 -69.99
CA THR A 615 -23.00 0.70 -70.98
C THR A 615 -24.00 1.85 -70.93
#